data_AF-A0A6A4H5P4-F1
#
_entry.id   AF-A0A6A4H5P4-F1
#
_cell.length_a   1.000
_cell.length_b   1.000
_cell.length_c   1.000
_cell.angle_alpha   90.00
_cell.angle_beta   90.00
_cell.angle_gamma   90.00
#
_symmetry.space_group_name_H-M   'P 1'
#
loop_
_entity.id
_entity.type
_entity.pdbx_description
1 polymer ?
#
loop_
_entity_poly.entity_id
_entity_poly.type
_entity_poly.pdbx_seq_one_letter_code
_entity_poly.pdbx_strand_id
1 'polypeptide(L)'
;MPESHSVHLAYQTLALVSKALTRLEAGDVAIAKFGQDVQILHGFDGAPFSDQAGMEVIKAFHFDQKATNILSLLEIIISDHDKLLAALRKAEEHRVMIVFIVIDSLHSGGTGSSAQGSILTMQKAEFKNMELQLQRYLDSFPLEYYVVLRDVEALPQVLSATLKQFFERISEE
;
A
#
# COMPACT_ATOMS: atom_id res chain seq x y z
N MET A 1 -3.46 -11.66 18.63
CA MET A 1 -3.61 -11.88 17.18
C MET A 1 -2.76 -10.83 16.46
N PRO A 2 -1.63 -11.20 15.84
CA PRO A 2 -0.68 -10.28 15.21
C PRO A 2 -1.29 -9.41 14.08
N GLU A 3 -2.37 -9.89 13.44
CA GLU A 3 -3.16 -9.10 12.48
C GLU A 3 -3.78 -7.84 13.12
N SER A 4 -4.25 -7.93 14.38
CA SER A 4 -4.88 -6.79 15.07
C SER A 4 -3.90 -5.64 15.35
N HIS A 5 -2.61 -5.92 15.49
CA HIS A 5 -1.59 -4.89 15.76
C HIS A 5 -1.22 -4.14 14.47
N SER A 6 -0.95 -4.87 13.38
CA SER A 6 -0.65 -4.26 12.07
C SER A 6 -1.83 -3.42 11.56
N VAL A 7 -3.06 -3.88 11.80
CA VAL A 7 -4.29 -3.13 11.49
C VAL A 7 -4.38 -1.84 12.31
N HIS A 8 -4.10 -1.89 13.61
CA HIS A 8 -4.09 -0.69 14.46
C HIS A 8 -3.07 0.34 13.97
N LEU A 9 -1.87 -0.10 13.61
CA LEU A 9 -0.82 0.79 13.13
C LEU A 9 -1.12 1.36 11.74
N ALA A 10 -1.79 0.59 10.88
CA ALA A 10 -2.30 1.12 9.61
C ALA A 10 -3.28 2.29 9.84
N TYR A 11 -4.20 2.16 10.80
CA TYR A 11 -5.11 3.25 11.14
C TYR A 11 -4.41 4.45 11.78
N GLN A 12 -3.47 4.22 12.70
CA GLN A 12 -2.68 5.29 13.28
C GLN A 12 -1.90 6.05 12.21
N THR A 13 -1.33 5.32 11.24
CA THR A 13 -0.56 5.90 10.16
C THR A 13 -1.45 6.69 9.19
N LEU A 14 -2.61 6.16 8.83
CA LEU A 14 -3.60 6.88 8.03
C LEU A 14 -4.00 8.19 8.70
N ALA A 15 -4.33 8.14 10.00
CA ALA A 15 -4.69 9.33 10.77
C ALA A 15 -3.53 10.34 10.84
N LEU A 16 -2.30 9.87 11.02
CA LEU A 16 -1.09 10.72 11.05
C LEU A 16 -0.88 11.41 9.71
N VAL A 17 -0.87 10.66 8.61
CA VAL A 17 -0.64 11.17 7.24
C VAL A 17 -1.73 12.15 6.85
N SER A 18 -3.01 11.79 7.04
CA SER A 18 -4.11 12.70 6.69
C SER A 18 -4.04 13.99 7.49
N LYS A 19 -3.77 13.93 8.81
CA LYS A 19 -3.63 15.15 9.64
C LYS A 19 -2.43 16.00 9.22
N ALA A 20 -1.31 15.37 8.83
CA ALA A 20 -0.14 16.09 8.35
C ALA A 20 -0.44 16.83 7.04
N LEU A 21 -1.06 16.15 6.07
CA LEU A 21 -1.43 16.74 4.77
C LEU A 21 -2.42 17.90 4.94
N THR A 22 -3.45 17.73 5.78
CA THR A 22 -4.39 18.83 6.12
C THR A 22 -3.68 20.02 6.75
N ARG A 23 -2.72 19.80 7.67
CA ARG A 23 -1.97 20.89 8.31
C ARG A 23 -1.01 21.62 7.37
N LEU A 24 -0.49 20.92 6.37
CA LEU A 24 0.39 21.49 5.36
C LEU A 24 -0.38 22.25 4.29
N GLU A 25 -1.72 22.24 4.32
CA GLU A 25 -2.59 22.70 3.23
C GLU A 25 -2.18 22.06 1.89
N ALA A 26 -1.57 20.89 1.96
CA ALA A 26 -0.95 20.20 0.84
C ALA A 26 -1.98 19.29 0.16
N GLY A 27 -2.97 19.92 -0.47
CA GLY A 27 -3.95 19.27 -1.33
C GLY A 27 -5.00 18.40 -0.62
N ASP A 28 -5.89 17.83 -1.43
CA ASP A 28 -6.93 16.93 -0.97
C ASP A 28 -6.39 15.50 -0.78
N VAL A 29 -7.04 14.72 0.07
CA VAL A 29 -6.69 13.32 0.34
C VAL A 29 -7.81 12.44 -0.18
N ALA A 30 -7.47 11.38 -0.90
CA ALA A 30 -8.40 10.29 -1.21
C ALA A 30 -7.93 9.00 -0.52
N ILE A 31 -8.88 8.16 -0.12
CA ILE A 31 -8.62 6.89 0.56
C ILE A 31 -9.44 5.81 -0.13
N ALA A 32 -8.75 4.75 -0.54
CA ALA A 32 -9.36 3.54 -1.07
C ALA A 32 -8.90 2.32 -0.26
N LYS A 33 -9.79 1.34 -0.15
CA LYS A 33 -9.49 0.00 0.35
C LYS A 33 -9.37 -0.94 -0.85
N PHE A 34 -8.43 -1.87 -0.80
CA PHE A 34 -8.26 -2.87 -1.85
C PHE A 34 -8.00 -4.26 -1.28
N GLY A 35 -8.33 -5.28 -2.08
CA GLY A 35 -8.10 -6.70 -1.84
C GLY A 35 -8.54 -7.47 -3.08
N GLN A 36 -9.58 -8.29 -2.98
CA GLN A 36 -10.26 -8.89 -4.13
C GLN A 36 -10.92 -7.81 -5.00
N ASP A 37 -11.51 -6.83 -4.34
CA ASP A 37 -12.13 -5.66 -4.95
C ASP A 37 -11.44 -4.39 -4.44
N VAL A 38 -11.68 -3.29 -5.15
CA VAL A 38 -11.21 -1.96 -4.76
C VAL A 38 -12.42 -1.07 -4.54
N GLN A 39 -12.40 -0.34 -3.44
CA GLN A 39 -13.48 0.55 -3.05
C GLN A 39 -12.89 1.90 -2.62
N ILE A 40 -13.33 2.98 -3.26
CA ILE A 40 -13.05 4.33 -2.79
C ILE A 40 -13.91 4.59 -1.55
N LEU A 41 -13.27 4.83 -0.41
CA LEU A 41 -13.91 5.14 0.86
C LEU A 41 -14.04 6.66 1.09
N HIS A 42 -13.12 7.41 0.48
CA HIS A 42 -13.11 8.87 0.48
C HIS A 42 -12.46 9.34 -0.82
N GLY A 43 -13.18 10.12 -1.62
CA GLY A 43 -12.69 10.63 -2.92
C GLY A 43 -12.38 12.12 -2.87
N PHE A 44 -11.70 12.62 -3.90
CA PHE A 44 -11.36 14.05 -4.05
C PHE A 44 -12.58 14.94 -4.32
N ASP A 45 -13.66 14.37 -4.85
CA ASP A 45 -14.85 15.13 -5.30
C ASP A 45 -15.78 15.55 -4.13
N GLY A 46 -15.36 15.28 -2.89
CA GLY A 46 -16.16 15.42 -1.68
C GLY A 46 -15.67 16.50 -0.71
N ALA A 47 -16.22 16.48 0.50
CA ALA A 47 -15.74 17.34 1.58
C ALA A 47 -14.29 16.98 1.97
N PRO A 48 -13.47 17.92 2.47
CA PRO A 48 -12.13 17.62 2.97
C PRO A 48 -12.13 16.51 4.02
N PHE A 49 -11.02 15.78 4.11
CA PHE A 49 -10.88 14.72 5.11
C PHE A 49 -11.02 15.28 6.53
N SER A 50 -11.91 14.69 7.32
CA SER A 50 -12.26 15.11 8.68
C SER A 50 -12.26 13.91 9.64
N ASP A 51 -12.30 14.17 10.96
CA ASP A 51 -12.39 13.10 11.96
C ASP A 51 -13.64 12.20 11.74
N GLN A 52 -14.76 12.77 11.30
CA GLN A 52 -15.96 12.01 10.96
C GLN A 52 -15.75 11.11 9.74
N ALA A 53 -15.13 11.63 8.67
CA ALA A 53 -14.79 10.83 7.49
C ALA A 53 -13.82 9.70 7.86
N GLY A 54 -12.85 9.98 8.74
CA GLY A 54 -11.93 8.98 9.28
C GLY A 54 -12.64 7.85 10.03
N MET A 55 -13.65 8.15 10.84
CA MET A 55 -14.44 7.10 11.51
C MET A 55 -15.18 6.20 10.51
N GLU A 56 -15.77 6.75 9.46
CA GLU A 56 -16.45 5.97 8.42
C GLU A 56 -15.47 5.10 7.62
N VAL A 57 -14.30 5.66 7.29
CA VAL A 57 -13.21 4.90 6.66
C VAL A 57 -12.78 3.72 7.54
N ILE A 58 -12.54 3.93 8.83
CA ILE A 58 -12.14 2.87 9.77
C ILE A 58 -13.20 1.77 9.85
N LYS A 59 -14.49 2.13 9.86
CA LYS A 59 -15.58 1.15 9.90
C LYS A 59 -15.62 0.26 8.65
N ALA A 60 -15.21 0.74 7.48
CA ALA A 60 -15.28 0.00 6.23
C ALA A 60 -14.15 -1.05 6.04
N PHE A 61 -13.11 -1.00 6.89
CA PHE A 61 -11.99 -1.94 6.85
C PHE A 61 -12.28 -3.18 7.72
N HIS A 62 -12.57 -4.30 7.05
CA HIS A 62 -12.90 -5.57 7.70
C HIS A 62 -11.84 -6.68 7.52
N PHE A 63 -10.77 -6.43 6.74
CA PHE A 63 -9.61 -7.34 6.53
C PHE A 63 -9.98 -8.82 6.26
N ASP A 64 -11.14 -9.06 5.67
CA ASP A 64 -11.78 -10.35 5.45
C ASP A 64 -11.51 -10.93 4.05
N GLN A 65 -10.84 -10.16 3.19
CA GLN A 65 -10.54 -10.51 1.81
C GLN A 65 -9.43 -11.57 1.73
N LYS A 66 -9.65 -12.63 0.94
CA LYS A 66 -8.74 -13.79 0.86
C LYS A 66 -7.73 -13.74 -0.28
N ALA A 67 -7.80 -12.72 -1.13
CA ALA A 67 -6.88 -12.52 -2.23
C ALA A 67 -6.68 -11.02 -2.48
N THR A 68 -5.63 -10.69 -3.23
CA THR A 68 -5.30 -9.32 -3.63
C THR A 68 -5.21 -9.24 -5.14
N ASN A 69 -6.03 -8.39 -5.74
CA ASN A 69 -6.02 -8.08 -7.15
C ASN A 69 -5.31 -6.73 -7.37
N ILE A 70 -3.98 -6.83 -7.54
CA ILE A 70 -3.12 -5.67 -7.77
C ILE A 70 -3.45 -4.97 -9.09
N LEU A 71 -3.88 -5.72 -10.11
CA LEU A 71 -4.26 -5.14 -11.40
C LEU A 71 -5.46 -4.21 -11.26
N SER A 72 -6.51 -4.63 -10.54
CA SER A 72 -7.68 -3.77 -10.29
C SER A 72 -7.37 -2.53 -9.45
N LEU A 73 -6.42 -2.61 -8.51
CA LEU A 73 -5.92 -1.42 -7.81
C LEU A 73 -5.27 -0.43 -8.79
N LEU A 74 -4.42 -0.93 -9.68
CA LEU A 74 -3.67 -0.11 -10.63
C LEU A 74 -4.58 0.43 -11.75
N GLU A 75 -5.58 -0.34 -12.15
CA GLU A 75 -6.65 0.09 -13.06
C GLU A 75 -7.48 1.21 -12.46
N ILE A 76 -7.69 1.26 -11.14
CA ILE A 76 -8.40 2.40 -10.52
C ILE A 76 -7.49 3.60 -10.36
N ILE A 77 -6.22 3.40 -9.99
CA ILE A 77 -5.26 4.50 -9.92
C ILE A 77 -5.05 5.14 -11.30
N ILE A 78 -5.16 4.36 -12.39
CA ILE A 78 -4.66 4.79 -13.72
C ILE A 78 -5.71 4.71 -14.86
N SER A 79 -6.88 4.12 -14.59
CA SER A 79 -8.10 4.13 -15.41
C SER A 79 -7.95 3.69 -16.87
N ASP A 80 -7.15 2.66 -17.19
CA ASP A 80 -7.31 1.86 -18.43
C ASP A 80 -6.46 0.57 -18.46
N HIS A 81 -7.01 -0.52 -18.99
CA HIS A 81 -6.40 -1.86 -19.06
C HIS A 81 -5.35 -1.99 -20.19
N ASP A 82 -4.41 -2.94 -20.05
CA ASP A 82 -3.14 -3.18 -20.80
C ASP A 82 -1.93 -2.32 -20.42
N LYS A 83 -2.12 -1.34 -19.55
CA LYS A 83 -1.18 -0.22 -19.43
C LYS A 83 -0.28 -0.24 -18.22
N LEU A 84 -0.19 -1.22 -17.33
CA LEU A 84 0.52 -1.05 -16.04
C LEU A 84 1.90 -0.36 -16.13
N LEU A 85 2.85 -0.85 -16.94
CA LEU A 85 4.15 -0.18 -17.09
C LEU A 85 4.04 1.19 -17.80
N ALA A 86 3.16 1.32 -18.78
CA ALA A 86 2.87 2.60 -19.44
C ALA A 86 2.16 3.60 -18.53
N ALA A 87 1.43 3.10 -17.54
CA ALA A 87 0.59 3.76 -16.58
C ALA A 87 1.45 4.27 -15.42
N LEU A 88 2.43 3.47 -14.97
CA LEU A 88 3.50 3.94 -14.08
C LEU A 88 4.35 5.02 -14.76
N ARG A 89 4.74 4.83 -16.02
CA ARG A 89 5.44 5.88 -16.81
C ARG A 89 4.59 7.15 -16.95
N LYS A 90 3.29 7.01 -17.22
CA LYS A 90 2.36 8.15 -17.34
C LYS A 90 2.13 8.83 -15.98
N ALA A 91 2.07 8.07 -14.89
CA ALA A 91 1.99 8.62 -13.54
C ALA A 91 3.23 9.47 -13.24
N GLU A 92 4.42 8.97 -13.59
CA GLU A 92 5.67 9.72 -13.50
C GLU A 92 5.64 11.01 -14.34
N GLU A 93 5.16 10.96 -15.58
CA GLU A 93 4.94 12.15 -16.43
C GLU A 93 3.98 13.18 -15.80
N HIS A 94 2.96 12.71 -15.06
CA HIS A 94 2.00 13.58 -14.36
C HIS A 94 2.44 13.93 -12.94
N ARG A 95 3.72 13.68 -12.59
CA ARG A 95 4.32 13.94 -11.27
C ARG A 95 3.59 13.22 -10.11
N VAL A 96 2.95 12.09 -10.42
CA VAL A 96 2.32 11.21 -9.44
C VAL A 96 3.37 10.22 -8.93
N MET A 97 3.69 10.29 -7.65
CA MET A 97 4.55 9.31 -6.99
C MET A 97 3.71 8.21 -6.35
N ILE A 98 3.95 6.96 -6.77
CA ILE A 98 3.33 5.79 -6.17
C ILE A 98 4.36 5.14 -5.24
N VAL A 99 4.02 5.01 -3.96
CA VAL A 99 4.86 4.34 -2.96
C VAL A 99 4.13 3.08 -2.52
N PHE A 100 4.71 1.92 -2.82
CA PHE A 100 4.19 0.66 -2.31
C PHE A 100 4.89 0.27 -1.02
N ILE A 101 4.13 0.03 0.04
CA ILE A 101 4.66 -0.42 1.31
C ILE A 101 4.21 -1.84 1.56
N VAL A 102 5.18 -2.75 1.63
CA VAL A 102 4.99 -4.15 1.96
C VAL A 102 5.23 -4.32 3.45
N ILE A 103 4.20 -4.69 4.22
CA ILE A 103 4.34 -5.00 5.64
C ILE A 103 4.61 -6.49 5.78
N ASP A 104 5.80 -6.83 6.28
CA ASP A 104 6.29 -8.20 6.52
C ASP A 104 6.44 -8.45 8.03
N SER A 105 5.31 -8.46 8.75
CA SER A 105 5.31 -8.60 10.21
C SER A 105 5.43 -10.06 10.65
N LEU A 106 6.63 -10.64 10.48
CA LEU A 106 7.00 -11.90 11.12
C LEU A 106 7.03 -11.72 12.64
N HIS A 107 5.96 -12.11 13.32
CA HIS A 107 5.99 -12.23 14.77
C HIS A 107 6.77 -13.47 15.15
N SER A 108 8.06 -13.31 15.46
CA SER A 108 8.86 -14.28 16.21
C SER A 108 8.33 -14.35 17.64
N GLY A 109 7.21 -15.05 17.82
CA GLY A 109 6.50 -15.17 19.09
C GLY A 109 5.96 -16.58 19.29
N GLY A 110 6.85 -17.58 19.28
CA GLY A 110 6.52 -18.96 19.58
C GLY A 110 7.64 -19.90 19.16
N THR A 111 8.28 -20.55 20.12
CA THR A 111 9.28 -21.61 19.90
C THR A 111 8.68 -22.70 19.00
N GLY A 112 9.07 -22.74 17.73
CA GLY A 112 8.84 -23.89 16.84
C GLY A 112 8.06 -23.65 15.54
N SER A 113 7.47 -22.47 15.32
CA SER A 113 6.73 -22.21 14.07
C SER A 113 7.59 -21.40 13.11
N SER A 114 8.06 -22.07 12.07
CA SER A 114 8.84 -21.58 10.93
C SER A 114 8.46 -20.19 10.42
N ALA A 115 9.46 -19.52 9.83
CA ALA A 115 9.38 -18.32 9.00
C ALA A 115 8.49 -18.46 7.73
N GLN A 116 7.37 -19.17 7.84
CA GLN A 116 6.53 -19.68 6.76
C GLN A 116 5.55 -18.65 6.18
N GLY A 117 5.63 -17.38 6.60
CA GLY A 117 4.73 -16.32 6.14
C GLY A 117 5.41 -15.09 5.57
N SER A 118 6.75 -15.04 5.53
CA SER A 118 7.43 -13.82 5.07
C SER A 118 7.34 -13.66 3.56
N ILE A 119 7.03 -12.43 3.14
CA ILE A 119 7.00 -12.04 1.72
C ILE A 119 8.36 -12.24 1.04
N LEU A 120 9.46 -12.15 1.81
CA LEU A 120 10.82 -12.33 1.30
C LEU A 120 11.11 -13.78 0.91
N THR A 121 10.50 -14.72 1.63
CA THR A 121 10.60 -16.17 1.37
C THR A 121 9.43 -16.71 0.57
N MET A 122 8.40 -15.89 0.31
CA MET A 122 7.22 -16.29 -0.43
C MET A 122 7.60 -16.68 -1.86
N GLN A 123 7.14 -17.86 -2.25
CA GLN A 123 7.32 -18.39 -3.59
C GLN A 123 5.99 -18.41 -4.32
N LYS A 124 6.02 -18.05 -5.60
CA LYS A 124 4.89 -18.20 -6.51
C LYS A 124 5.20 -19.31 -7.50
N ALA A 125 4.18 -20.09 -7.83
CA ALA A 125 4.23 -21.08 -8.89
C ALA A 125 3.86 -20.42 -10.21
N GLU A 126 4.75 -20.51 -11.20
CA GLU A 126 4.47 -20.17 -12.60
C GLU A 126 4.57 -21.43 -13.46
N PHE A 127 3.65 -21.60 -14.39
CA PHE A 127 3.73 -22.70 -15.34
C PHE A 127 4.31 -22.18 -16.66
N LYS A 128 5.53 -22.60 -17.00
CA LYS A 128 6.23 -22.21 -18.24
C LYS A 128 6.63 -23.48 -18.99
N ASN A 129 6.31 -23.55 -20.28
CA ASN A 129 6.64 -24.69 -21.16
C ASN A 129 6.20 -26.07 -20.61
N MET A 130 5.00 -26.13 -20.01
CA MET A 130 4.49 -27.33 -19.35
C MET A 130 5.24 -27.77 -18.08
N GLU A 131 6.14 -26.94 -17.55
CA GLU A 131 6.84 -27.19 -16.30
C GLU A 131 6.41 -26.19 -15.22
N LEU A 132 6.22 -26.70 -14.00
CA LEU A 132 6.01 -25.89 -12.81
C LEU A 132 7.35 -25.30 -12.38
N GLN A 133 7.48 -23.98 -12.48
CA GLN A 133 8.63 -23.23 -12.02
C GLN A 133 8.26 -22.44 -10.76
N LEU A 134 9.11 -22.53 -9.75
CA LEU A 134 8.93 -21.84 -8.49
C LEU A 134 9.86 -20.62 -8.48
N GLN A 135 9.29 -19.42 -8.43
CA GLN A 135 10.03 -18.16 -8.38
C GLN A 135 9.70 -17.42 -7.09
N ARG A 136 10.64 -16.62 -6.55
CA ARG A 136 10.32 -15.73 -5.43
C ARG A 136 9.31 -14.69 -5.88
N TYR A 137 8.33 -14.41 -5.04
CA TYR A 137 7.26 -13.47 -5.37
C TYR A 137 7.81 -12.07 -5.70
N LEU A 138 8.73 -11.55 -4.87
CA LEU A 138 9.30 -10.22 -5.04
C LEU A 138 10.12 -10.03 -6.32
N ASP A 139 10.73 -11.09 -6.86
CA ASP A 139 11.50 -11.02 -8.12
C ASP A 139 10.61 -10.72 -9.33
N SER A 140 9.31 -10.82 -9.15
CA SER A 140 8.29 -10.58 -10.17
C SER A 140 7.29 -9.51 -9.77
N PHE A 141 7.56 -8.81 -8.67
CA PHE A 141 6.69 -7.77 -8.18
C PHE A 141 6.66 -6.62 -9.19
N PRO A 142 5.48 -6.13 -9.60
CA PRO A 142 5.35 -5.30 -10.80
C PRO A 142 5.73 -3.83 -10.59
N LEU A 143 6.04 -3.43 -9.35
CA LEU A 143 6.40 -2.06 -8.99
C LEU A 143 7.90 -1.99 -8.70
N GLU A 144 8.58 -1.05 -9.36
CA GLU A 144 10.02 -0.82 -9.20
C GLU A 144 10.37 -0.24 -7.82
N TYR A 145 9.51 0.64 -7.30
CA TYR A 145 9.69 1.30 -6.02
C TYR A 145 8.74 0.75 -4.97
N TYR A 146 9.27 -0.07 -4.06
CA TYR A 146 8.56 -0.54 -2.88
C TYR A 146 9.48 -0.56 -1.66
N VAL A 147 8.89 -0.40 -0.48
CA VAL A 147 9.58 -0.51 0.81
C VAL A 147 9.04 -1.72 1.55
N VAL A 148 9.92 -2.64 1.96
CA VAL A 148 9.54 -3.77 2.83
C VAL A 148 9.80 -3.38 4.29
N LEU A 149 8.73 -3.20 5.06
CA LEU A 149 8.81 -2.99 6.50
C LEU A 149 8.65 -4.31 7.24
N ARG A 150 9.72 -4.75 7.92
CA ARG A 150 9.68 -5.88 8.85
C ARG A 150 9.15 -5.50 10.22
N ASP A 151 9.46 -4.28 10.63
CA ASP A 151 8.95 -3.69 11.86
C ASP A 151 7.78 -2.77 11.50
N VAL A 152 6.58 -3.17 11.89
CA VAL A 152 5.37 -2.39 11.61
C VAL A 152 5.32 -1.11 12.44
N GLU A 153 6.03 -1.04 13.59
CA GLU A 153 6.13 0.17 14.41
C GLU A 153 6.86 1.31 13.72
N ALA A 154 7.74 0.99 12.77
CA ALA A 154 8.44 1.99 11.95
C ALA A 154 7.55 2.60 10.84
N LEU A 155 6.35 2.07 10.59
CA LEU A 155 5.46 2.49 9.49
C LEU A 155 5.15 4.00 9.50
N PRO A 156 4.76 4.64 10.62
CA PRO A 156 4.46 6.06 10.63
C PRO A 156 5.70 6.91 10.30
N GLN A 157 6.88 6.50 10.79
CA GLN A 157 8.13 7.21 10.56
C GLN A 157 8.59 7.09 9.10
N VAL A 158 8.51 5.89 8.51
CA VAL A 158 8.86 5.67 7.11
C VAL A 158 7.98 6.49 6.18
N LEU A 159 6.65 6.47 6.38
CA LEU A 159 5.74 7.25 5.55
C LEU A 159 5.97 8.75 5.68
N SER A 160 6.23 9.24 6.91
CA SER A 160 6.56 10.65 7.13
C SER A 160 7.85 11.06 6.41
N ALA A 161 8.89 10.22 6.47
CA ALA A 161 10.16 10.46 5.78
C ALA A 161 9.98 10.45 4.25
N THR A 162 9.22 9.49 3.71
CA THR A 162 8.95 9.40 2.27
C THR A 162 8.14 10.60 1.77
N LEU A 163 7.11 11.04 2.51
CA LEU A 163 6.37 12.26 2.17
C LEU A 163 7.26 13.49 2.19
N LYS A 164 8.14 13.62 3.19
CA LYS A 164 9.10 14.72 3.26
C LYS A 164 10.03 14.73 2.04
N GLN A 165 10.63 13.58 1.71
CA GLN A 165 11.50 13.44 0.53
C GLN A 165 10.78 13.81 -0.77
N PHE A 166 9.51 13.46 -0.88
CA PHE A 166 8.68 13.82 -2.03
C PHE A 166 8.46 15.33 -2.15
N PHE A 167 8.08 16.00 -1.05
CA PHE A 167 7.90 17.45 -1.06
C PHE A 167 9.21 18.17 -1.35
N GLU A 168 10.33 17.72 -0.79
CA GLU A 168 11.67 18.24 -1.11
C GLU A 168 11.96 18.12 -2.61
N ARG A 169 11.76 16.94 -3.19
CA ARG A 169 11.97 16.71 -4.62
C ARG A 169 11.08 17.57 -5.52
N ILE A 170 9.82 17.78 -5.15
CA ILE A 170 8.91 18.66 -5.91
C ILE A 170 9.31 20.13 -5.77
N SER A 171 9.81 20.54 -4.60
CA SER A 171 10.20 21.93 -4.35
C SER A 171 11.52 22.35 -5.00
N GLU A 172 12.34 21.38 -5.42
CA GLU A 172 13.63 21.61 -6.08
C GLU A 172 13.51 21.79 -7.62
N GLU A 173 12.31 21.64 -8.20
CA GLU A 173 11.98 21.95 -9.60
C GLU A 173 11.11 23.21 -9.75
#